data_AF-A0A1A8FZZ1-F1
#
_entry.id   AF-A0A1A8FZZ1-F1
#
_cell.length_a   1.000
_cell.length_b   1.000
_cell.length_c   1.000
_cell.angle_alpha   90.00
_cell.angle_beta   90.00
_cell.angle_gamma   90.00
#
_symmetry.space_group_name_H-M   'P 1'
#
loop_
_entity.id
_entity.type
_entity.pdbx_description
1 polymer ?
#
loop_
_entity_poly.entity_id
_entity_poly.type
_entity_poly.pdbx_seq_one_letter_code
_entity_poly.pdbx_strand_id
1 'polypeptide(L)'
;MASPTFATWLALVPGNNCEARCTLCRRLFKLGSMGVKAVESHMHSEKHKAAAKTREQTNAISQCCTVSPVLPASESPNPAATASASDLRGIFGSTATLQAECGKDKTAYVVEFGLAPHIIKLLMADVNRGSFTLMFDETLNQMTKTKQMDLHVRYWKEDRVQS
;
A
#
# COMPACT_ATOMS: atom_id res chain seq x y z
N MET A 1 0.80 24.99 -21.26
CA MET A 1 0.57 23.76 -22.04
C MET A 1 1.53 22.70 -21.51
N ALA A 2 1.04 21.72 -20.75
CA ALA A 2 1.88 20.65 -20.22
C ALA A 2 2.08 19.60 -21.32
N SER A 3 3.32 19.38 -21.75
CA SER A 3 3.65 18.31 -22.70
C SER A 3 3.34 16.95 -22.06
N PRO A 4 2.60 16.03 -22.72
CA PRO A 4 2.14 14.78 -22.14
C PRO A 4 3.30 13.85 -21.72
N THR A 5 4.50 14.08 -22.24
CA THR A 5 5.70 13.26 -22.01
C THR A 5 6.25 13.35 -20.59
N PHE A 6 6.08 14.48 -19.89
CA PHE A 6 6.66 14.68 -18.55
C PHE A 6 5.66 14.44 -17.41
N ALA A 7 4.36 14.45 -17.69
CA ALA A 7 3.31 14.38 -16.68
C ALA A 7 3.34 13.10 -15.82
N THR A 8 3.84 12.00 -16.36
CA THR A 8 3.90 10.70 -15.68
C THR A 8 4.83 10.69 -14.46
N TRP A 9 5.83 11.57 -14.43
CA TRP A 9 6.85 11.60 -13.37
C TRP A 9 7.19 13.00 -12.85
N LEU A 10 6.70 14.06 -13.50
CA LEU A 10 6.94 15.45 -13.09
C LEU A 10 5.73 15.99 -12.34
N ALA A 11 5.92 16.33 -11.07
CA ALA A 11 4.93 16.99 -10.22
C ALA A 11 5.25 18.48 -10.08
N LEU A 12 4.21 19.31 -10.17
CA LEU A 12 4.29 20.73 -9.87
C LEU A 12 4.34 20.95 -8.36
N VAL A 13 5.07 21.98 -7.92
CA VAL A 13 5.20 22.34 -6.52
C VAL A 13 4.19 23.44 -6.20
N PRO A 14 3.24 23.23 -5.27
CA PRO A 14 2.28 24.26 -4.90
C PRO A 14 3.01 25.49 -4.33
N GLY A 15 2.76 26.66 -4.90
CA GLY A 15 3.35 27.92 -4.43
C GLY A 15 4.68 28.33 -5.07
N ASN A 16 5.30 27.50 -5.92
CA ASN A 16 6.50 27.89 -6.66
C ASN A 16 6.50 27.36 -8.10
N ASN A 17 6.26 28.25 -9.07
CA ASN A 17 6.23 27.92 -10.50
C ASN A 17 7.63 27.69 -11.10
N CYS A 18 8.69 28.00 -10.36
CA CYS A 18 10.08 27.88 -10.82
C CYS A 18 10.73 26.57 -10.37
N GLU A 19 9.98 25.69 -9.71
CA GLU A 19 10.47 24.42 -9.19
C GLU A 19 9.59 23.27 -9.66
N ALA A 20 10.22 22.15 -9.99
CA ALA A 20 9.54 20.93 -10.32
C ALA A 20 10.09 19.79 -9.46
N ARG A 21 9.22 18.83 -9.17
CA ARG A 21 9.54 17.66 -8.37
C ARG A 21 9.44 16.42 -9.25
N CYS A 22 10.52 15.65 -9.35
CA CYS A 22 10.46 14.32 -9.95
C CYS A 22 9.89 13.32 -8.94
N THR A 23 8.84 12.57 -9.29
CA THR A 23 8.25 11.53 -8.42
C THR A 23 9.05 10.24 -8.43
N LEU A 24 9.83 9.98 -9.49
CA LEU A 24 10.73 8.82 -9.59
C LEU A 24 12.00 9.02 -8.75
N CYS A 25 12.69 10.14 -8.97
CA CYS A 25 13.94 10.47 -8.27
C CYS A 25 13.71 11.09 -6.89
N ARG A 26 12.46 11.50 -6.59
CA ARG A 26 12.07 12.29 -5.40
C ARG A 26 12.95 13.51 -5.17
N ARG A 27 13.44 14.11 -6.26
CA ARG A 27 14.32 15.28 -6.24
C ARG A 27 13.54 16.51 -6.67
N LEU A 28 13.61 17.55 -5.84
CA LEU A 28 13.21 18.90 -6.19
C LEU A 28 14.34 19.54 -7.01
N PHE A 29 14.00 20.14 -8.15
CA PHE A 29 14.96 20.87 -8.95
C PHE A 29 14.36 22.16 -9.50
N LYS A 30 15.22 23.16 -9.67
CA LYS A 30 14.83 24.48 -10.17
C LYS A 30 14.74 24.44 -11.69
N LEU A 31 13.61 24.88 -12.22
CA LEU A 31 13.41 25.12 -13.65
C LEU A 31 14.12 26.39 -14.10
N GLY A 32 14.22 27.41 -13.23
CA GLY A 32 15.03 28.61 -13.44
C GLY A 32 14.93 29.22 -14.85
N SER A 33 16.03 29.79 -15.35
CA SER A 33 16.12 30.32 -16.72
C SER A 33 16.11 29.23 -17.81
N MET A 34 16.29 27.96 -17.44
CA MET A 34 16.42 26.85 -18.39
C MET A 34 15.10 26.18 -18.78
N GLY A 35 14.04 26.35 -17.99
CA GLY A 35 12.70 25.84 -18.27
C GLY A 35 12.70 24.36 -18.64
N VAL A 36 12.18 24.03 -19.82
CA VAL A 36 12.04 22.65 -20.33
C VAL A 36 13.40 21.93 -20.45
N LYS A 37 14.48 22.64 -20.78
CA LYS A 37 15.82 22.03 -20.88
C LYS A 37 16.32 21.45 -19.55
N ALA A 38 15.90 22.05 -18.42
CA ALA A 38 16.20 21.49 -17.11
C ALA A 38 15.49 20.15 -16.88
N VAL A 39 14.25 20.00 -17.38
CA VAL A 39 13.48 18.76 -17.32
C VAL A 39 14.11 17.68 -18.19
N GLU A 40 14.48 18.03 -19.42
CA GLU A 40 15.16 17.11 -20.34
C GLU A 40 16.52 16.66 -19.78
N SER A 41 17.31 17.57 -19.24
CA SER A 41 18.58 17.24 -18.59
C SER A 41 18.38 16.29 -17.39
N HIS A 42 17.34 16.51 -16.59
CA HIS A 42 16.99 15.62 -15.49
C HIS A 42 16.60 14.22 -15.98
N MET A 43 15.78 14.13 -17.04
CA MET A 43 15.33 12.88 -17.63
C MET A 43 16.51 12.00 -18.10
N HIS A 44 17.55 12.64 -18.66
CA HIS A 44 18.75 11.93 -19.13
C HIS A 44 19.77 11.64 -18.01
N SER A 45 19.53 12.09 -16.78
CA SER A 45 20.45 11.83 -15.68
C SER A 45 20.47 10.35 -15.28
N GLU A 46 21.66 9.84 -14.95
CA GLU A 46 21.84 8.43 -14.54
C GLU A 46 20.98 8.06 -13.33
N LYS A 47 20.76 9.00 -12.40
CA LYS A 47 19.88 8.81 -11.24
C LYS A 47 18.43 8.55 -11.68
N HIS A 48 17.95 9.28 -12.69
CA HIS A 48 16.60 9.10 -13.22
C HIS A 48 16.45 7.79 -13.96
N LYS A 49 17.41 7.43 -14.83
CA LYS A 49 17.42 6.14 -15.54
C LYS A 49 17.41 4.96 -14.57
N ALA A 50 18.24 5.01 -13.54
CA ALA A 50 18.28 3.97 -12.50
C ALA A 50 16.95 3.86 -11.76
N ALA A 51 16.39 5.00 -11.29
CA ALA A 51 15.11 5.03 -10.58
C ALA A 51 13.93 4.57 -11.45
N ALA A 52 13.91 4.94 -12.73
CA ALA A 52 12.90 4.50 -13.69
C ALA A 52 12.95 2.98 -13.88
N LYS A 53 14.15 2.41 -14.08
CA LYS A 53 14.35 0.96 -14.21
C LYS A 53 13.94 0.20 -12.94
N THR A 54 14.25 0.72 -11.76
CA THR A 54 13.82 0.12 -10.49
C THR A 54 12.30 0.10 -10.34
N ARG A 55 11.59 1.14 -10.83
CA ARG A 55 10.12 1.19 -10.80
C ARG A 55 9.49 0.18 -11.75
N GLU A 56 10.11 -0.08 -12.90
CA GLU A 56 9.65 -1.12 -13.84
C GLU A 56 9.88 -2.54 -13.30
N GLN A 57 10.94 -2.75 -12.51
CA GLN A 57 11.32 -4.05 -11.96
C GLN A 57 10.67 -4.37 -10.60
N THR A 58 10.05 -3.40 -9.92
CA THR A 58 9.44 -3.63 -8.61
C THR A 58 8.10 -4.35 -8.78
N ASN A 59 8.11 -5.66 -8.51
CA ASN A 59 6.89 -6.47 -8.46
C ASN A 59 5.95 -5.97 -7.36
N ALA A 60 4.63 -6.08 -7.60
CA ALA A 60 3.61 -5.75 -6.62
C ALA A 60 3.75 -6.63 -5.36
N ILE A 61 3.48 -6.07 -4.17
CA ILE A 61 3.52 -6.79 -2.89
C ILE A 61 2.64 -8.05 -2.89
N SER A 62 1.61 -8.08 -3.73
CA SER A 62 0.72 -9.24 -3.88
C SER A 62 1.47 -10.55 -4.15
N GLN A 63 2.64 -10.51 -4.78
CA GLN A 63 3.46 -11.72 -4.98
C GLN A 63 4.05 -12.27 -3.66
N CYS A 64 4.24 -11.43 -2.63
CA CYS A 64 4.78 -11.83 -1.33
C CYS A 64 3.69 -12.29 -0.34
N CYS A 65 2.44 -11.87 -0.54
CA CYS A 65 1.32 -12.17 0.39
C CYS A 65 0.46 -13.36 -0.05
N THR A 66 0.90 -14.15 -1.03
CA THR A 66 0.15 -15.35 -1.43
C THR A 66 0.38 -16.44 -0.39
N VAL A 67 -0.38 -16.37 0.71
CA VAL A 67 -0.50 -17.49 1.64
C VAL A 67 -1.27 -18.57 0.87
N SER A 68 -0.58 -19.66 0.51
CA SER A 68 -1.26 -20.86 0.02
C SER A 68 -2.31 -21.25 1.06
N PRO A 69 -3.59 -21.39 0.69
CA PRO A 69 -4.58 -21.90 1.62
C PRO A 69 -4.17 -23.33 1.97
N VAL A 70 -3.73 -23.55 3.21
CA VAL A 70 -3.69 -24.90 3.77
C VAL A 70 -5.14 -25.31 3.93
N LEU A 71 -5.63 -26.14 2.99
CA LEU A 71 -6.92 -26.81 3.08
C LEU A 71 -6.91 -27.76 4.29
N PRO A 72 -7.78 -27.58 5.30
CA PRO A 72 -8.24 -28.70 6.11
C PRO A 72 -9.28 -29.46 5.27
N ALA A 73 -9.11 -30.76 5.15
CA ALA A 73 -10.06 -31.64 4.47
C ALA A 73 -11.42 -31.69 5.18
N SER A 74 -12.49 -31.92 4.39
CA SER A 74 -13.84 -32.43 4.74
C SER A 74 -14.73 -31.52 5.64
N GLU A 75 -16.02 -31.24 5.42
CA GLU A 75 -17.09 -31.76 4.55
C GLU A 75 -18.22 -30.68 4.45
N SER A 76 -18.94 -30.67 3.33
CA SER A 76 -20.15 -29.85 3.05
C SER A 76 -21.40 -30.51 3.70
N PRO A 77 -22.50 -29.81 4.05
CA PRO A 77 -23.48 -29.29 3.07
C PRO A 77 -24.19 -27.94 3.40
N ASN A 78 -24.40 -27.13 2.36
CA ASN A 78 -25.36 -26.00 2.27
C ASN A 78 -26.78 -26.51 1.92
N PRO A 79 -27.89 -25.76 2.16
CA PRO A 79 -28.35 -24.63 1.30
C PRO A 79 -28.99 -23.46 2.10
N ALA A 80 -29.43 -22.29 1.61
CA ALA A 80 -29.25 -21.42 0.45
C ALA A 80 -30.07 -20.12 0.74
N ALA A 81 -29.88 -19.09 -0.10
CA ALA A 81 -30.64 -17.83 -0.25
C ALA A 81 -30.26 -16.64 0.67
N THR A 82 -30.21 -15.37 0.26
CA THR A 82 -30.19 -14.66 -1.03
C THR A 82 -29.75 -13.24 -0.68
N ALA A 83 -28.95 -12.61 -1.54
CA ALA A 83 -28.34 -11.30 -1.34
C ALA A 83 -29.34 -10.15 -1.10
N SER A 84 -28.94 -9.18 -0.27
CA SER A 84 -29.11 -7.77 -0.65
C SER A 84 -27.93 -6.95 -0.13
N ALA A 85 -27.29 -6.23 -1.04
CA ALA A 85 -26.23 -5.29 -0.72
C ALA A 85 -26.81 -4.16 0.14
N SER A 86 -26.52 -4.20 1.43
CA SER A 86 -26.90 -3.14 2.36
C SER A 86 -25.63 -2.56 2.98
N ASP A 87 -25.31 -1.37 2.50
CA ASP A 87 -24.55 -0.30 3.15
C ASP A 87 -23.82 -0.66 4.46
N LEU A 88 -22.49 -0.75 4.39
CA LEU A 88 -21.61 -0.97 5.55
C LEU A 88 -21.77 0.12 6.63
N ARG A 89 -22.41 1.26 6.30
CA ARG A 89 -22.80 2.30 7.26
C ARG A 89 -23.85 1.85 8.29
N GLY A 90 -24.57 0.76 8.06
CA GLY A 90 -25.60 0.27 8.98
C GLY A 90 -25.11 -0.64 10.11
N ILE A 91 -23.92 -1.24 9.98
CA ILE A 91 -23.43 -2.24 10.97
C ILE A 91 -22.72 -1.56 12.15
N PHE A 92 -22.12 -0.40 11.91
CA PHE A 92 -21.46 0.41 12.94
C PHE A 92 -22.05 1.81 12.91
N GLY A 93 -23.30 1.92 13.39
CA GLY A 93 -23.90 3.21 13.73
C GLY A 93 -22.95 3.97 14.65
N SER A 94 -22.73 5.23 14.31
CA SER A 94 -21.83 6.17 14.94
C SER A 94 -21.81 6.08 16.48
N THR A 95 -20.62 6.34 17.05
CA THR A 95 -20.27 6.59 18.47
C THR A 95 -19.73 5.41 19.28
N ALA A 96 -18.90 5.77 20.26
CA ALA A 96 -17.93 4.98 21.00
C ALA A 96 -18.51 3.75 21.74
N THR A 97 -17.62 2.78 22.00
CA THR A 97 -17.81 1.58 22.84
C THR A 97 -18.77 0.53 22.26
N LEU A 98 -18.28 -0.31 21.36
CA LEU A 98 -18.93 -1.60 21.06
C LEU A 98 -18.40 -2.66 22.03
N GLN A 99 -19.08 -2.80 23.15
CA GLN A 99 -19.21 -4.11 23.81
C GLN A 99 -20.13 -4.97 22.93
N ALA A 100 -19.58 -5.56 21.87
CA ALA A 100 -20.26 -6.63 21.16
C ALA A 100 -19.88 -7.94 21.85
N GLU A 101 -20.83 -8.58 22.55
CA GLU A 101 -20.70 -9.97 22.98
C GLU A 101 -20.79 -10.89 21.76
N CYS A 102 -19.74 -10.87 20.95
CA CYS A 102 -19.57 -11.77 19.84
C CYS A 102 -18.69 -12.93 20.32
N GLY A 103 -19.26 -14.14 20.36
CA GLY A 103 -18.53 -15.34 20.77
C GLY A 103 -17.21 -15.48 20.01
N LYS A 104 -16.18 -16.06 20.64
CA LYS A 104 -14.79 -16.12 20.12
C LYS A 104 -14.73 -16.53 18.64
N ASP A 105 -15.53 -17.50 18.23
CA ASP A 105 -15.54 -18.04 16.86
C ASP A 105 -16.16 -17.07 15.84
N LYS A 106 -17.24 -16.38 16.21
CA LYS A 106 -17.89 -15.38 15.35
C LYS A 106 -17.02 -14.14 15.20
N THR A 107 -16.34 -13.73 16.28
CA THR A 107 -15.36 -12.62 16.23
C THR A 107 -14.18 -12.98 15.34
N ALA A 108 -13.61 -14.19 15.52
CA ALA A 108 -12.51 -14.67 14.68
C ALA A 108 -12.91 -14.69 13.19
N TYR A 109 -14.10 -15.22 12.86
CA TYR A 109 -14.59 -15.27 11.49
C TYR A 109 -14.73 -13.87 10.87
N VAL A 110 -15.33 -12.92 11.58
CA VAL A 110 -15.51 -11.54 11.08
C VAL A 110 -14.17 -10.83 10.90
N VAL A 111 -13.22 -11.06 11.81
CA VAL A 111 -11.86 -10.48 11.68
C VAL A 111 -11.13 -11.11 10.50
N GLU A 112 -11.16 -12.44 10.35
CA GLU A 112 -10.38 -13.17 9.35
C GLU A 112 -10.94 -13.07 7.93
N PHE A 113 -12.26 -13.13 7.76
CA PHE A 113 -12.90 -13.11 6.43
C PHE A 113 -13.56 -11.77 6.08
N GLY A 114 -13.82 -10.91 7.07
CA GLY A 114 -14.41 -9.60 6.84
C GLY A 114 -13.35 -8.49 6.81
N LEU A 115 -12.74 -8.23 7.96
CA LEU A 115 -11.85 -7.08 8.16
C LEU A 115 -10.47 -7.28 7.52
N ALA A 116 -9.83 -8.43 7.75
CA ALA A 116 -8.48 -8.71 7.26
C ALA A 116 -8.32 -8.51 5.74
N PRO A 117 -9.18 -9.08 4.86
CA PRO A 117 -9.02 -8.86 3.41
C PRO A 117 -9.24 -7.40 3.01
N HIS A 118 -10.10 -6.67 3.72
CA HIS A 118 -10.33 -5.25 3.44
C HIS A 118 -9.11 -4.40 3.83
N ILE A 119 -8.55 -4.64 5.02
CA ILE A 119 -7.35 -3.94 5.51
C ILE A 119 -6.15 -4.24 4.61
N ILE A 120 -5.94 -5.51 4.23
CA ILE A 120 -4.87 -5.91 3.31
C ILE A 120 -5.03 -5.21 1.96
N LYS A 121 -6.24 -5.15 1.41
CA LYS A 121 -6.49 -4.48 0.13
C LYS A 121 -6.18 -2.98 0.19
N LEU A 122 -6.55 -2.31 1.28
CA LEU A 122 -6.23 -0.89 1.48
C LEU A 122 -4.72 -0.66 1.62
N LEU A 123 -4.05 -1.50 2.41
CA LEU A 123 -2.59 -1.43 2.58
C LEU A 123 -1.88 -1.68 1.25
N MET A 124 -2.27 -2.70 0.49
CA MET A 124 -1.69 -2.97 -0.83
C MET A 124 -1.90 -1.80 -1.80
N ALA A 125 -3.08 -1.18 -1.80
CA ALA A 125 -3.35 -0.02 -2.64
C ALA A 125 -2.43 1.16 -2.29
N ASP A 126 -2.14 1.37 -1.00
CA ASP A 126 -1.25 2.44 -0.55
C ASP A 126 0.23 2.11 -0.80
N VAL A 127 0.66 0.87 -0.55
CA VAL A 127 2.07 0.50 -0.72
C VAL A 127 2.47 0.42 -2.20
N ASN A 128 1.60 -0.12 -3.07
CA ASN A 128 1.89 -0.24 -4.50
C ASN A 128 1.96 1.12 -5.23
N ARG A 129 1.58 2.24 -4.59
CA ARG A 129 1.74 3.59 -5.16
C ARG A 129 3.20 4.02 -5.26
N GLY A 130 4.09 3.42 -4.48
CA GLY A 130 5.49 3.83 -4.38
C GLY A 130 6.44 2.68 -4.12
N SER A 131 7.71 3.03 -3.93
CA SER A 131 8.72 2.08 -3.50
C SER A 131 8.49 1.70 -2.04
N PHE A 132 8.73 0.43 -1.73
CA PHE A 132 8.65 -0.11 -0.37
C PHE A 132 9.87 -0.96 -0.05
N THR A 133 10.08 -1.22 1.23
CA THR A 133 11.10 -2.13 1.74
C THR A 133 10.42 -3.13 2.66
N LEU A 134 10.70 -4.40 2.43
CA LEU A 134 10.16 -5.52 3.18
C LEU A 134 11.26 -6.07 4.08
N MET A 135 10.98 -6.11 5.38
CA MET A 135 11.90 -6.55 6.42
C MET A 135 11.22 -7.63 7.27
N PHE A 136 12.03 -8.45 7.93
CA PHE A 136 11.53 -9.41 8.92
C PHE A 136 11.85 -8.86 10.32
N ASP A 137 10.84 -8.76 11.16
CA ASP A 137 11.02 -8.49 12.58
C ASP A 137 11.10 -9.82 13.32
N GLU A 138 12.27 -10.09 13.89
CA GLU A 138 12.51 -11.27 14.69
C GLU A 138 12.26 -10.90 16.15
N THR A 139 11.08 -11.26 16.64
CA THR A 139 10.76 -11.08 18.06
C THR A 139 10.41 -12.42 18.69
N LEU A 140 10.93 -12.62 19.91
CA LEU A 140 10.54 -13.75 20.74
C LEU A 140 9.20 -13.39 21.38
N ASN A 141 8.15 -14.09 20.98
CA ASN A 141 6.85 -13.93 21.62
C ASN A 141 6.96 -14.37 23.09
N GLN A 142 6.87 -13.41 24.01
CA GLN A 142 7.13 -13.68 25.44
C GLN A 142 6.14 -14.68 26.05
N MET A 143 4.94 -14.78 25.49
CA MET A 143 3.85 -15.65 25.96
C MET A 143 4.04 -17.08 25.45
N THR A 144 4.29 -17.27 24.16
CA THR A 144 4.39 -18.61 23.56
C THR A 144 5.82 -19.18 23.57
N LYS A 145 6.83 -18.34 23.87
CA LYS A 145 8.27 -18.66 23.77
C LYS A 145 8.70 -19.16 22.39
N THR A 146 7.88 -18.93 21.36
CA THR A 146 8.20 -19.25 19.98
C THR A 146 8.79 -18.03 19.28
N LYS A 147 9.80 -18.27 18.45
CA LYS A 147 10.32 -17.25 17.54
C LYS A 147 9.23 -16.91 16.52
N GLN A 148 8.74 -15.68 16.56
CA GLN A 148 7.80 -15.17 15.57
C GLN A 148 8.60 -14.34 14.56
N MET A 149 8.34 -14.56 13.28
CA MET A 149 9.00 -13.86 12.18
C MET A 149 7.94 -13.02 11.48
N ASP A 150 7.71 -11.82 12.01
CA ASP A 150 6.68 -10.93 11.50
C ASP A 150 7.18 -10.15 10.29
N LEU A 151 6.28 -9.91 9.35
CA LEU A 151 6.57 -9.11 8.17
C LEU A 151 6.42 -7.63 8.50
N HIS A 152 7.49 -6.86 8.31
CA HIS A 152 7.48 -5.42 8.49
C HIS A 152 7.66 -4.72 7.15
N VAL A 153 6.65 -3.97 6.73
CA VAL A 153 6.63 -3.26 5.44
C VAL A 153 6.80 -1.77 5.68
N ARG A 154 7.94 -1.22 5.25
CA ARG A 154 8.14 0.23 5.20
C ARG A 154 7.81 0.75 3.83
N TYR A 155 6.89 1.70 3.74
CA TYR A 155 6.48 2.29 2.48
C TYR A 155 6.46 3.80 2.56
N TRP A 156 6.52 4.45 1.40
CA TRP A 156 6.56 5.90 1.32
C TRP A 156 5.18 6.45 0.94
N LYS A 157 4.62 7.29 1.81
CA LYS A 157 3.37 8.02 1.57
C LYS A 157 3.65 9.52 1.66
N GLU A 158 3.39 10.24 0.57
CA GLU A 158 3.56 11.71 0.51
C GLU A 158 4.93 12.19 1.05
N ASP A 159 6.00 11.49 0.67
CA ASP A 159 7.39 11.77 1.07
C ASP A 159 7.73 11.51 2.54
N ARG A 160 6.82 10.88 3.29
CA ARG A 160 7.06 10.40 4.65
C ARG A 160 7.15 8.88 4.65
N VAL A 161 8.12 8.34 5.39
CA VAL A 161 8.20 6.90 5.65
C VAL A 161 7.07 6.53 6.60
N GLN A 162 6.29 5.53 6.21
CA GLN A 162 5.31 4.85 7.05
C GLN A 162 5.84 3.43 7.33
N SER A 163 5.63 2.95 8.55
CA SER A 163 6.06 1.64 9.05
C SER A 163 4.94 0.98 9.82
#